data_AF-A0A812IS33-F1
#
_entry.id   AF-A0A812IS33-F1
#
_cell.length_a   1.000
_cell.length_b   1.000
_cell.length_c   1.000
_cell.angle_alpha   90.00
_cell.angle_beta   90.00
_cell.angle_gamma   90.00
#
_symmetry.space_group_name_H-M   'P 1'
#
loop_
_entity.id
_entity.type
_entity.pdbx_description
1 polymer ?
#
loop_
_entity_poly.entity_id
_entity_poly.type
_entity_poly.pdbx_seq_one_letter_code
_entity_poly.pdbx_strand_id
1 'polypeptide(L)'
;MVMPRVQTSFMPVGEGGEVMPLVYDFQYCGKAAVTKDLAYFFNVEAQPSEAEEERLLRLYHSELTKLLGAQGDVPPELAALKTSLELALCDWRRFSEIGLGGWGDEARHRVQKVLDRLDGGRALPKEEAYIDAMQREYPASRNSRLRSLTPPTQREAERVAATNDDADGSSDSEVLELVETVRNRATTWSHEAHKSIMEKLGIQLHEGADVSSPRATLQVRRWELSKKAKMGMEKTNFMVVFPIMQLVFSLPGIIGAFVAIRQSPFVQGRVESIAIMSAGPLYLSVFFMRITLGLMQASLGNARRDSGINVPDQHAYKVVGGTADGALVLMDDTEPFGRFNRAQRAVQNHMEQVFPMVLEFFLSGYVFPWTTAALASGWAGLRCWGALSYADDRMARIKGNLPSNVFLGSMAGIVVTTGVFASLK
;
A
#
# COMPACT_ATOMS: atom_id res chain seq x y z
N MET A 1 -2.24 -26.37 25.37
CA MET A 1 -1.13 -26.40 24.39
C MET A 1 -0.69 -24.95 24.19
N VAL A 2 0.34 -24.53 24.92
CA VAL A 2 0.81 -23.14 24.95
C VAL A 2 1.72 -22.94 23.73
N MET A 3 1.35 -22.04 22.82
CA MET A 3 2.24 -21.64 21.72
C MET A 3 3.51 -21.00 22.31
N PRO A 4 4.71 -21.35 21.84
CA PRO A 4 5.93 -20.70 22.31
C PRO A 4 5.90 -19.22 21.91
N ARG A 5 6.21 -18.34 22.86
CA ARG A 5 6.49 -16.92 22.61
C ARG A 5 7.44 -16.79 21.43
N VAL A 6 7.06 -15.97 20.45
CA VAL A 6 7.91 -15.55 19.34
C VAL A 6 9.23 -15.04 19.94
N GLN A 7 10.32 -15.73 19.61
CA GLN A 7 11.67 -15.33 20.01
C GLN A 7 11.99 -13.99 19.35
N THR A 8 12.52 -13.06 20.15
CA THR A 8 13.09 -11.76 19.79
C THR A 8 14.35 -11.89 18.93
N SER A 9 14.26 -12.57 17.79
CA SER A 9 15.41 -12.87 16.93
C SER A 9 15.56 -11.83 15.82
N PHE A 10 16.60 -11.00 15.97
CA PHE A 10 17.27 -10.18 14.95
C PHE A 10 16.49 -9.00 14.37
N MET A 11 16.51 -7.89 15.10
CA MET A 11 16.24 -6.58 14.49
C MET A 11 17.52 -6.10 13.75
N PRO A 12 17.40 -5.44 12.58
CA PRO A 12 18.54 -4.86 11.90
C PRO A 12 19.28 -3.91 12.84
N VAL A 13 20.60 -3.87 12.77
CA VAL A 13 21.42 -3.09 13.68
C VAL A 13 22.04 -1.94 12.89
N GLY A 14 21.77 -0.70 13.29
CA GLY A 14 22.35 0.51 12.73
C GLY A 14 23.86 0.59 12.99
N GLU A 15 24.52 1.60 12.40
CA GLU A 15 25.98 1.77 12.43
C GLU A 15 26.57 1.82 13.85
N GLY A 16 25.78 2.24 14.84
CA GLY A 16 26.16 2.28 16.25
C GLY A 16 25.93 0.99 17.04
N GLY A 17 25.49 -0.10 16.42
CA GLY A 17 25.07 -1.31 17.15
C GLY A 17 23.67 -1.18 17.76
N GLU A 18 22.95 -0.11 17.44
CA GLU A 18 21.57 0.12 17.86
C GLU A 18 20.60 -0.66 16.99
N VAL A 19 19.60 -1.26 17.63
CA VAL A 19 18.51 -1.91 16.93
C VAL A 19 17.70 -0.87 16.14
N MET A 20 17.71 -0.98 14.83
CA MET A 20 16.86 -0.20 13.93
C MET A 20 15.50 -0.87 13.79
N PRO A 21 14.39 -0.13 14.01
CA PRO A 21 13.08 -0.64 13.70
C PRO A 21 12.94 -0.77 12.17
N LEU A 22 12.60 -1.98 11.71
CA LEU A 22 12.16 -2.19 10.34
C LEU A 22 10.68 -1.79 10.29
N VAL A 23 10.34 -0.78 9.49
CA VAL A 23 8.95 -0.38 9.30
C VAL A 23 8.55 -0.66 7.86
N TYR A 24 7.41 -1.31 7.67
CA TYR A 24 6.86 -1.73 6.38
C TYR A 24 5.35 -1.46 6.32
N ASP A 25 4.74 -1.73 5.17
CA ASP A 25 3.29 -1.59 4.96
C ASP A 25 2.74 -0.13 4.94
N PHE A 26 3.53 0.81 4.42
CA PHE A 26 3.15 2.23 4.32
C PHE A 26 2.16 2.57 3.20
N GLN A 27 1.51 1.59 2.55
CA GLN A 27 0.58 1.87 1.45
C GLN A 27 -0.67 2.67 1.87
N TYR A 28 -0.94 2.74 3.17
CA TYR A 28 -2.04 3.51 3.75
C TYR A 28 -1.59 4.75 4.52
N CYS A 29 -0.34 5.19 4.35
CA CYS A 29 0.16 6.35 5.08
C CYS A 29 -0.42 7.65 4.55
N GLY A 30 -0.73 8.54 5.49
CA GLY A 30 -1.35 9.83 5.23
C GLY A 30 -1.31 10.71 6.46
N LYS A 31 -1.84 11.93 6.35
CA LYS A 31 -1.95 12.84 7.49
C LYS A 31 -3.02 12.34 8.46
N ALA A 32 -2.62 12.08 9.71
CA ALA A 32 -3.52 11.64 10.77
C ALA A 32 -3.00 12.10 12.14
N ALA A 33 -3.80 11.88 13.18
CA ALA A 33 -3.32 11.99 14.55
C ALA A 33 -2.31 10.86 14.83
N VAL A 34 -1.24 11.17 15.56
CA VAL A 34 -0.18 10.20 15.92
C VAL A 34 -0.69 8.96 16.65
N THR A 35 -1.86 9.08 17.27
CA THR A 35 -2.54 7.98 17.97
C THR A 35 -3.07 6.90 17.04
N LYS A 36 -3.20 7.15 15.73
CA LYS A 36 -3.50 6.08 14.76
C LYS A 36 -2.35 5.08 14.65
N ASP A 37 -1.12 5.56 14.60
CA ASP A 37 0.07 4.70 14.55
C ASP A 37 0.24 3.96 15.87
N LEU A 38 -0.03 4.62 17.01
CA LEU A 38 -0.03 3.98 18.33
C LEU A 38 -1.12 2.90 18.45
N ALA A 39 -2.33 3.16 17.95
CA ALA A 39 -3.41 2.18 17.93
C ALA A 39 -3.01 0.94 17.10
N TYR A 40 -2.42 1.15 15.93
CA TYR A 40 -1.89 0.05 15.12
C TYR A 40 -0.77 -0.70 15.86
N PHE A 41 0.23 0.02 16.38
CA PHE A 41 1.38 -0.55 17.10
C PHE A 41 0.96 -1.41 18.29
N PHE A 42 0.04 -0.92 19.14
CA PHE A 42 -0.39 -1.67 20.33
C PHE A 42 -1.24 -2.91 20.01
N ASN A 43 -1.97 -2.94 18.90
CA ASN A 43 -2.86 -4.08 18.59
C ASN A 43 -2.24 -5.08 17.61
N VAL A 44 -1.37 -4.63 16.72
CA VAL A 44 -0.74 -5.49 15.70
C VAL A 44 0.61 -5.99 16.15
N GLU A 45 1.48 -5.10 16.65
CA GLU A 45 2.90 -5.42 16.86
C GLU A 45 3.22 -5.76 18.32
N ALA A 46 3.03 -4.80 19.22
CA ALA A 46 3.50 -4.93 20.60
C ALA A 46 2.61 -5.81 21.47
N GLN A 47 1.29 -5.76 21.26
CA GLN A 47 0.26 -6.43 22.08
C GLN A 47 0.55 -6.38 23.59
N PRO A 48 0.84 -5.19 24.15
CA PRO A 48 1.27 -5.07 25.53
C PRO A 48 0.12 -5.37 26.50
N SER A 49 0.46 -5.78 27.73
CA SER A 49 -0.50 -5.74 28.84
C SER A 49 -0.93 -4.29 29.13
N GLU A 50 -2.09 -4.07 29.75
CA GLU A 50 -2.60 -2.72 30.09
C GLU A 50 -1.58 -1.85 30.85
N ALA A 51 -0.87 -2.43 31.82
CA ALA A 51 0.16 -1.72 32.58
C ALA A 51 1.38 -1.34 31.72
N GLU A 52 1.73 -2.19 30.76
CA GLU A 52 2.83 -1.95 29.83
C GLU A 52 2.45 -0.93 28.74
N GLU A 53 1.21 -0.98 28.25
CA GLU A 53 0.65 0.04 27.35
C GLU A 53 0.69 1.42 28.01
N GLU A 54 0.23 1.52 29.26
CA GLU A 54 0.26 2.76 30.04
C GLU A 54 1.69 3.29 30.21
N ARG A 55 2.66 2.40 30.45
CA ARG A 55 4.09 2.75 30.56
C ARG A 55 4.64 3.28 29.23
N LEU A 56 4.36 2.58 28.13
CA LEU A 56 4.80 2.97 26.79
C LEU A 56 4.14 4.29 26.34
N LEU A 57 2.86 4.49 26.66
CA LEU A 57 2.15 5.72 26.33
C LEU A 57 2.68 6.93 27.11
N ARG A 58 3.06 6.75 28.39
CA ARG A 58 3.75 7.80 29.17
C ARG A 58 5.12 8.13 28.62
N LEU A 59 5.88 7.11 28.20
CA LEU A 59 7.17 7.32 27.54
C LEU A 59 6.99 8.12 26.26
N TYR A 60 6.06 7.71 25.39
CA TYR A 60 5.74 8.42 24.15
C TYR A 60 5.30 9.86 24.41
N HIS A 61 4.40 10.08 25.37
CA HIS A 61 3.94 11.41 25.75
C HIS A 61 5.09 12.30 26.26
N SER A 62 6.01 11.74 27.06
CA SER A 62 7.18 12.48 27.52
C SER A 62 8.09 12.90 26.37
N GLU A 63 8.35 12.03 25.40
CA GLU A 63 9.19 12.36 24.24
C GLU A 63 8.50 13.36 23.31
N LEU A 64 7.20 13.15 23.04
CA LEU A 64 6.39 14.10 22.26
C LEU A 64 6.38 15.49 22.90
N THR A 65 6.25 15.56 24.22
CA THR A 65 6.26 16.82 24.98
C THR A 65 7.58 17.57 24.81
N LYS A 66 8.71 16.87 24.90
CA LYS A 66 10.04 17.47 24.68
C LYS A 66 10.18 17.99 23.25
N LEU A 67 9.76 17.21 22.26
CA LEU A 67 9.87 17.57 20.84
C LEU A 67 9.02 18.80 20.50
N LEU A 68 7.74 18.80 20.88
CA LEU A 68 6.84 19.93 20.64
C LEU A 68 7.32 21.19 21.39
N GLY A 69 7.77 21.04 22.64
CA GLY A 69 8.34 22.14 23.40
C GLY A 69 9.58 22.76 22.74
N ALA A 70 10.46 21.93 22.16
CA ALA A 70 11.61 22.41 21.40
C ALA A 70 11.22 23.14 20.10
N GLN A 71 10.05 22.81 19.53
CA GLN A 71 9.46 23.49 18.36
C GLN A 71 8.67 24.76 18.73
N GLY A 72 8.43 25.03 20.02
CA GLY A 72 7.59 26.13 20.49
C GLY A 72 6.09 25.83 20.48
N ASP A 73 5.70 24.57 20.22
CA ASP A 73 4.32 24.11 20.23
C ASP A 73 3.86 23.73 21.64
N VAL A 74 2.55 23.77 21.86
CA VAL A 74 1.93 23.34 23.13
C VAL A 74 1.64 21.84 23.06
N PRO A 75 2.29 21.02 23.91
CA PRO A 75 2.07 19.59 23.91
C PRO A 75 0.69 19.24 24.47
N PRO A 76 0.02 18.18 23.96
CA PRO A 76 -1.26 17.74 24.51
C PRO A 76 -1.07 17.17 25.91
N GLU A 77 -2.10 17.27 26.75
CA GLU A 77 -2.11 16.53 28.02
C GLU A 77 -2.14 15.02 27.78
N LEU A 78 -1.57 14.24 28.70
CA LEU A 78 -1.58 12.77 28.63
C LEU A 78 -3.02 12.22 28.55
N ALA A 79 -3.96 12.85 29.25
CA ALA A 79 -5.38 12.49 29.20
C ALA A 79 -5.97 12.68 27.78
N ALA A 80 -5.65 13.79 27.11
CA ALA A 80 -6.09 14.04 25.75
C ALA A 80 -5.48 13.02 24.76
N LEU A 81 -4.20 12.65 24.95
CA LEU A 81 -3.55 11.63 24.14
C LEU A 81 -4.23 10.26 24.31
N LYS A 82 -4.60 9.88 25.55
CA LYS A 82 -5.36 8.65 25.84
C LYS A 82 -6.71 8.63 25.15
N THR A 83 -7.48 9.70 25.27
CA THR A 83 -8.76 9.84 24.57
C THR A 83 -8.60 9.70 23.06
N SER A 84 -7.57 10.35 22.50
CA SER A 84 -7.27 10.25 21.07
C SER A 84 -6.88 8.82 20.66
N LEU A 85 -6.17 8.08 21.50
CA LEU A 85 -5.85 6.66 21.29
C LEU A 85 -7.10 5.79 21.31
N GLU A 86 -8.01 5.97 22.26
CA GLU A 86 -9.29 5.23 22.30
C GLU A 86 -10.13 5.44 21.03
N LEU A 87 -10.18 6.68 20.53
CA LEU A 87 -10.86 6.98 19.27
C LEU A 87 -10.15 6.38 18.06
N ALA A 88 -8.82 6.42 18.04
CA ALA A 88 -8.02 5.81 16.99
C ALA A 88 -8.20 4.27 16.96
N LEU A 89 -8.40 3.64 18.12
CA LEU A 89 -8.71 2.21 18.21
C LEU A 89 -10.06 1.87 17.59
N CYS A 90 -11.08 2.72 17.75
CA CYS A 90 -12.37 2.54 17.08
C CYS A 90 -12.23 2.59 15.55
N ASP A 91 -11.44 3.54 15.02
CA ASP A 91 -11.19 3.64 13.57
C ASP A 91 -10.36 2.44 13.06
N TRP A 92 -9.33 2.04 13.79
CA TRP A 92 -8.54 0.85 13.50
C TRP A 92 -9.42 -0.40 13.46
N ARG A 93 -10.32 -0.56 14.44
CA ARG A 93 -11.23 -1.72 14.48
C ARG A 93 -12.18 -1.72 13.29
N ARG A 94 -12.80 -0.58 12.97
CA ARG A 94 -13.64 -0.41 11.77
C ARG A 94 -12.89 -0.84 10.51
N PHE A 95 -11.63 -0.40 10.36
CA PHE A 95 -10.77 -0.79 9.25
C PHE A 95 -10.48 -2.30 9.24
N SER A 96 -10.13 -2.90 10.37
CA SER A 96 -9.79 -4.32 10.46
C SER A 96 -11.00 -5.26 10.25
N GLU A 97 -12.17 -4.90 10.76
CA GLU A 97 -13.39 -5.71 10.63
C GLU A 97 -13.97 -5.64 9.22
N ILE A 98 -14.16 -4.42 8.70
CA ILE A 98 -14.82 -4.21 7.41
C ILE A 98 -13.83 -4.43 6.25
N GLY A 99 -12.59 -3.95 6.41
CA GLY A 99 -11.59 -3.96 5.34
C GLY A 99 -10.84 -5.28 5.21
N LEU A 100 -10.63 -6.01 6.32
CA LEU A 100 -9.78 -7.20 6.36
C LEU A 100 -10.50 -8.48 6.83
N GLY A 101 -11.82 -8.43 7.05
CA GLY A 101 -12.62 -9.60 7.43
C GLY A 101 -12.60 -9.98 8.91
N GLY A 102 -12.10 -9.09 9.78
CA GLY A 102 -12.12 -9.26 11.24
C GLY A 102 -10.97 -10.08 11.81
N TRP A 103 -10.22 -9.49 12.74
CA TRP A 103 -9.13 -10.13 13.47
C TRP A 103 -9.61 -10.34 14.92
N GLY A 104 -9.53 -11.58 15.43
CA GLY A 104 -10.12 -11.96 16.72
C GLY A 104 -9.27 -11.54 17.91
N ASP A 105 -9.30 -10.26 18.29
CA ASP A 105 -8.43 -9.68 19.31
C ASP A 105 -9.16 -8.99 20.48
N GLU A 106 -8.38 -8.65 21.51
CA GLU A 106 -8.79 -7.96 22.75
C GLU A 106 -9.29 -6.52 22.51
N ALA A 107 -9.00 -5.92 21.34
CA ALA A 107 -9.43 -4.57 20.98
C ALA A 107 -10.96 -4.43 21.02
N ARG A 108 -11.69 -5.53 20.77
CA ARG A 108 -13.17 -5.54 20.80
C ARG A 108 -13.72 -5.05 22.13
N HIS A 109 -13.17 -5.49 23.26
CA HIS A 109 -13.67 -5.08 24.58
C HIS A 109 -13.41 -3.60 24.84
N ARG A 110 -12.30 -3.07 24.33
CA ARG A 110 -11.95 -1.64 24.45
C ARG A 110 -12.86 -0.77 23.61
N VAL A 111 -13.07 -1.16 22.35
CA VAL A 111 -14.00 -0.46 21.44
C VAL A 111 -15.42 -0.51 21.98
N GLN A 112 -15.86 -1.66 22.51
CA GLN A 112 -17.19 -1.77 23.13
C GLN A 112 -17.34 -0.78 24.29
N LYS A 113 -16.34 -0.64 25.18
CA LYS A 113 -16.40 0.36 26.26
C LYS A 113 -16.53 1.79 25.72
N VAL A 114 -15.84 2.13 24.63
CA VAL A 114 -15.96 3.44 23.99
C VAL A 114 -17.37 3.65 23.44
N LEU A 115 -17.94 2.65 22.77
CA LEU A 115 -19.29 2.70 22.23
C LEU A 115 -20.35 2.78 23.35
N ASP A 116 -20.18 2.01 24.42
CA ASP A 116 -21.06 2.00 25.59
C ASP A 116 -21.11 3.38 26.28
N ARG A 117 -20.00 4.14 26.28
CA ARG A 117 -20.01 5.54 26.77
C ARG A 117 -20.86 6.46 25.89
N LEU A 118 -20.87 6.24 24.58
CA LEU A 118 -21.64 7.04 23.63
C LEU A 118 -23.14 6.76 23.74
N ASP A 119 -23.50 5.50 23.89
CA ASP A 119 -24.87 5.03 23.69
C ASP A 119 -25.54 4.41 24.94
N GLY A 120 -24.78 4.29 26.02
CA GLY A 120 -25.24 3.66 27.27
C GLY A 120 -25.45 2.16 27.14
N GLY A 121 -24.72 1.48 26.25
CA GLY A 121 -24.86 0.06 25.92
C GLY A 121 -26.06 -0.24 25.01
N ARG A 122 -26.60 0.76 24.31
CA ARG A 122 -27.81 0.64 23.48
C ARG A 122 -27.61 1.30 22.13
N ALA A 123 -27.73 0.52 21.06
CA ALA A 123 -27.55 1.01 19.70
C ALA A 123 -28.33 2.31 19.42
N LEU A 124 -27.62 3.33 18.94
CA LEU A 124 -28.20 4.60 18.53
C LEU A 124 -29.06 4.42 17.28
N PRO A 125 -30.22 5.10 17.18
CA PRO A 125 -31.21 4.80 16.14
C PRO A 125 -30.84 5.32 14.74
N LYS A 126 -29.91 6.28 14.65
CA LYS A 126 -29.52 6.95 13.40
C LYS A 126 -28.18 7.68 13.53
N GLU A 127 -27.60 8.04 12.40
CA GLU A 127 -26.28 8.69 12.33
C GLU A 127 -26.23 10.03 13.07
N GLU A 128 -27.29 10.85 13.04
CA GLU A 128 -27.27 12.14 13.74
C GLU A 128 -27.17 11.95 15.27
N ALA A 129 -27.82 10.91 15.81
CA ALA A 129 -27.71 10.60 17.23
C ALA A 129 -26.29 10.17 17.62
N TYR A 130 -25.57 9.51 16.71
CA TYR A 130 -24.16 9.18 16.89
C TYR A 130 -23.27 10.42 16.84
N ILE A 131 -23.51 11.34 15.89
CA ILE A 131 -22.77 12.61 15.81
C ILE A 131 -22.98 13.43 17.09
N ASP A 132 -24.21 13.55 17.57
CA ASP A 132 -24.54 14.27 18.81
C ASP A 132 -23.89 13.61 20.03
N ALA A 133 -23.90 12.27 20.12
CA ALA A 133 -23.23 11.54 21.19
C ALA A 133 -21.71 11.73 21.16
N MET A 134 -21.10 11.71 19.98
CA MET A 134 -19.67 11.96 19.78
C MET A 134 -19.29 13.38 20.20
N GLN A 135 -20.09 14.39 19.84
CA GLN A 135 -19.85 15.77 20.25
C GLN A 135 -20.02 15.99 21.75
N ARG A 136 -20.97 15.29 22.38
CA ARG A 136 -21.21 15.33 23.82
C ARG A 136 -20.05 14.72 24.60
N GLU A 137 -19.60 13.53 24.20
CA GLU A 137 -18.56 12.77 24.90
C GLU A 137 -17.15 13.31 24.61
N TYR A 138 -16.92 13.75 23.37
CA TYR A 138 -15.64 14.25 22.88
C TYR A 138 -15.81 15.66 22.32
N PRO A 139 -16.04 16.67 23.17
CA PRO A 139 -16.22 18.04 22.72
C PRO A 139 -14.94 18.53 22.05
N ALA A 140 -14.97 18.70 20.73
CA ALA A 140 -13.92 19.43 20.03
C ALA A 140 -13.89 20.85 20.59
N SER A 141 -12.72 21.31 21.04
CA SER A 141 -12.59 22.69 21.50
C SER A 141 -13.09 23.63 20.40
N ARG A 142 -13.96 24.60 20.72
CA ARG A 142 -14.46 25.56 19.70
C ARG A 142 -13.32 26.33 18.99
N ASN A 143 -12.14 26.39 19.62
CA ASN A 143 -10.92 26.98 19.06
C ASN A 143 -10.16 26.04 18.12
N SER A 144 -10.43 24.73 18.17
CA SER A 144 -10.02 23.77 17.15
C SER A 144 -11.04 23.70 16.02
N ARG A 145 -11.59 24.85 15.58
CA ARG A 145 -12.02 24.95 14.18
C ARG A 145 -10.84 24.43 13.40
N LEU A 146 -11.00 23.22 12.87
CA LEU A 146 -10.21 22.65 11.83
C LEU A 146 -9.89 23.80 10.87
N ARG A 147 -8.69 24.39 10.97
CA ARG A 147 -8.11 25.29 9.95
C ARG A 147 -7.74 24.41 8.75
N SER A 148 -8.64 23.51 8.36
CA SER A 148 -8.43 22.47 7.38
C SER A 148 -9.45 22.64 6.27
N LEU A 149 -8.91 22.81 5.06
CA LEU A 149 -9.49 22.39 3.79
C LEU A 149 -10.57 23.25 3.11
N THR A 150 -10.82 24.48 3.55
CA THR A 150 -11.46 25.48 2.67
C THR A 150 -10.38 26.27 1.94
N PRO A 151 -10.41 26.39 0.59
CA PRO A 151 -9.60 27.37 -0.12
C PRO A 151 -9.80 28.76 0.50
N PRO A 152 -8.77 29.63 0.51
CA PRO A 152 -8.96 31.01 0.95
C PRO A 152 -10.14 31.60 0.18
N THR A 153 -11.03 32.27 0.89
CA THR A 153 -12.15 32.97 0.24
C THR A 153 -11.58 33.96 -0.77
N GLN A 154 -12.29 34.22 -1.86
CA GLN A 154 -11.83 35.17 -2.89
C GLN A 154 -11.45 36.54 -2.28
N ARG A 155 -12.15 36.93 -1.21
CA ARG A 155 -11.89 38.15 -0.43
C ARG A 155 -10.59 38.12 0.38
N GLU A 156 -10.16 36.94 0.85
CA GLU A 156 -8.85 36.75 1.51
C GLU A 156 -7.71 36.75 0.49
N ALA A 157 -7.92 36.13 -0.67
CA ALA A 157 -6.95 36.16 -1.77
C ALA A 157 -6.74 37.58 -2.32
N GLU A 158 -7.82 38.35 -2.49
CA GLU A 158 -7.79 39.75 -2.93
C GLU A 158 -7.12 40.66 -1.89
N ARG A 159 -7.31 40.42 -0.59
CA ARG A 159 -6.63 41.19 0.49
C ARG A 159 -5.12 40.95 0.53
N VAL A 160 -4.67 39.72 0.29
CA VAL A 160 -3.23 39.39 0.23
C VAL A 160 -2.59 39.94 -1.05
N ALA A 161 -3.33 39.97 -2.16
CA ALA A 161 -2.85 40.61 -3.39
C ALA A 161 -2.71 42.13 -3.24
N ALA A 162 -3.70 42.79 -2.62
CA ALA A 162 -3.69 44.23 -2.40
C ALA A 162 -2.60 44.72 -1.43
N THR A 163 -2.13 43.87 -0.51
CA THR A 163 -1.09 44.25 0.47
C THR A 163 0.34 44.20 -0.07
N ASN A 164 0.56 43.58 -1.25
CA ASN A 164 1.87 43.61 -1.91
C ASN A 164 2.13 44.89 -2.69
N ASP A 165 1.09 45.66 -3.04
CA ASP A 165 1.22 46.88 -3.84
C ASP A 165 1.54 48.13 -2.98
N ASP A 166 1.29 48.08 -1.66
CA ASP A 166 1.46 49.21 -0.72
C ASP A 166 2.65 49.04 0.25
N ALA A 167 3.56 48.09 0.00
CA ALA A 167 4.65 47.72 0.92
C ALA A 167 5.84 48.69 0.98
N ASP A 168 5.62 49.99 0.75
CA ASP A 168 6.56 51.06 1.10
C ASP A 168 6.07 51.76 2.38
N GLY A 169 6.33 51.14 3.54
CA GLY A 169 6.58 51.89 4.78
C GLY A 169 5.50 51.98 5.86
N SER A 170 4.48 51.10 5.91
CA SER A 170 3.54 51.04 7.05
C SER A 170 3.70 49.76 7.86
N SER A 171 4.11 49.89 9.13
CA SER A 171 4.30 48.78 10.08
C SER A 171 3.02 48.50 10.86
N ASP A 172 1.97 48.01 10.18
CA ASP A 172 0.75 47.57 10.86
C ASP A 172 0.89 46.13 11.35
N SER A 173 0.83 45.92 12.67
CA SER A 173 1.10 44.60 13.28
C SER A 173 0.05 43.54 12.93
N GLU A 174 -1.19 43.96 12.62
CA GLU A 174 -2.24 43.05 12.13
C GLU A 174 -1.93 42.51 10.73
N VAL A 175 -1.24 43.29 9.88
CA VAL A 175 -0.81 42.87 8.55
C VAL A 175 0.35 41.88 8.65
N LEU A 176 1.27 42.11 9.58
CA LEU A 176 2.36 41.18 9.89
C LEU A 176 1.85 39.83 10.41
N GLU A 177 0.83 39.80 11.26
CA GLU A 177 0.25 38.56 11.78
C GLU A 177 -0.51 37.77 10.68
N LEU A 178 -1.18 38.48 9.76
CA LEU A 178 -1.84 37.87 8.60
C LEU A 178 -0.82 37.33 7.59
N VAL A 179 0.25 38.08 7.32
CA VAL A 179 1.36 37.67 6.46
C VAL A 179 2.13 36.51 7.07
N GLU A 180 2.37 36.48 8.39
CA GLU A 180 2.97 35.33 9.07
C GLU A 180 2.05 34.11 9.04
N THR A 181 0.74 34.30 9.17
CA THR A 181 -0.23 33.19 9.05
C THR A 181 -0.27 32.60 7.64
N VAL A 182 -0.09 33.43 6.60
CA VAL A 182 0.03 32.97 5.20
C VAL A 182 1.42 32.39 4.90
N ARG A 183 2.49 32.96 5.47
CA ARG A 183 3.88 32.48 5.38
C ARG A 183 4.04 31.10 6.04
N ASN A 184 3.40 30.88 7.19
CA ASN A 184 3.40 29.60 7.88
C ASN A 184 2.61 28.52 7.10
N ARG A 185 1.66 28.91 6.25
CA ARG A 185 0.99 28.03 5.27
C ARG A 185 1.84 27.74 4.03
N ALA A 186 2.84 28.57 3.73
CA ALA A 186 3.78 28.43 2.61
C ALA A 186 5.08 27.68 2.97
N THR A 187 5.12 26.98 4.12
CA THR A 187 6.23 26.09 4.53
C THR A 187 6.41 24.87 3.63
N THR A 188 5.48 24.62 2.72
CA THR A 188 5.81 24.02 1.44
C THR A 188 6.48 25.09 0.58
N TRP A 189 7.81 25.09 0.41
CA TRP A 189 8.49 25.29 -0.89
C TRP A 189 10.04 25.32 -0.84
N SER A 190 10.57 24.83 -1.98
CA SER A 190 11.83 25.08 -2.69
C SER A 190 13.19 24.75 -2.06
N HIS A 191 13.92 23.89 -2.77
CA HIS A 191 15.33 23.50 -2.60
C HIS A 191 16.30 24.71 -2.54
N GLU A 192 15.92 25.88 -3.09
CA GLU A 192 16.76 27.08 -3.11
C GLU A 192 16.78 27.82 -1.77
N ALA A 193 15.68 27.80 -1.01
CA ALA A 193 15.63 28.39 0.32
C ALA A 193 16.50 27.63 1.33
N HIS A 194 16.54 26.29 1.21
CA HIS A 194 17.37 25.42 2.03
C HIS A 194 18.87 25.62 1.75
N LYS A 195 19.25 25.81 0.47
CA LYS A 195 20.64 26.06 0.06
C LYS A 195 21.15 27.42 0.58
N SER A 196 20.32 28.46 0.54
CA SER A 196 20.66 29.81 1.03
C SER A 196 20.93 29.85 2.53
N ILE A 197 20.22 29.04 3.32
CA ILE A 197 20.40 28.95 4.77
C ILE A 197 21.69 28.20 5.11
N MET A 198 21.99 27.11 4.39
CA MET A 198 23.19 26.32 4.61
C MET A 198 24.48 27.08 4.24
N GLU A 199 24.46 27.90 3.17
CA GLU A 199 25.57 28.79 2.83
C GLU A 199 25.79 29.90 3.88
N LYS A 200 24.72 30.40 4.50
CA LYS A 200 24.81 31.42 5.56
C LYS A 200 25.33 30.88 6.90
N LEU A 201 25.24 29.56 7.12
CA LEU A 201 25.68 28.92 8.36
C LEU A 201 27.13 28.40 8.32
N GLY A 202 27.84 28.54 7.19
CA GLY A 202 29.28 28.26 7.10
C GLY A 202 29.68 26.78 7.25
N ILE A 203 28.73 25.85 7.08
CA ILE A 203 28.99 24.41 7.21
C ILE A 203 29.48 23.87 5.86
N GLN A 204 30.77 23.52 5.77
CA GLN A 204 31.28 22.73 4.64
C GLN A 204 31.02 21.24 4.91
N LEU A 205 30.28 20.59 4.01
CA LEU A 205 30.07 19.15 4.03
C LEU A 205 31.36 18.45 3.57
N HIS A 206 31.97 17.68 4.48
CA HIS A 206 33.07 16.79 4.15
C HIS A 206 32.55 15.58 3.34
N GLU A 207 33.02 15.45 2.11
CA GLU A 207 32.94 14.21 1.33
C GLU A 207 33.95 13.18 1.87
N GLY A 208 33.48 11.95 2.10
CA GLY A 208 34.34 10.78 2.22
C GLY A 208 34.13 9.95 3.49
N ALA A 209 33.15 9.05 3.48
CA ALA A 209 33.17 7.86 4.32
C ALA A 209 32.69 6.67 3.48
N ASP A 210 33.63 5.76 3.22
CA ASP A 210 33.41 4.49 2.53
C ASP A 210 32.69 3.52 3.48
N VAL A 211 31.41 3.25 3.18
CA VAL A 211 30.53 2.39 3.98
C VAL A 211 30.40 1.03 3.29
N SER A 212 31.29 0.10 3.60
CA SER A 212 31.08 -1.31 3.29
C SER A 212 31.76 -2.24 4.31
N SER A 213 31.01 -2.65 5.33
CA SER A 213 31.40 -3.78 6.19
C SER A 213 30.49 -4.99 5.92
N PRO A 214 30.95 -6.02 5.16
CA PRO A 214 30.13 -7.15 4.71
C PRO A 214 29.71 -8.17 5.79
N ARG A 215 30.06 -7.97 7.07
CA ARG A 215 30.06 -9.07 8.06
C ARG A 215 28.71 -9.33 8.75
N ALA A 216 27.87 -8.32 8.97
CA ALA A 216 26.58 -8.50 9.66
C ALA A 216 25.52 -9.13 8.74
N THR A 217 25.49 -8.72 7.46
CA THR A 217 24.61 -9.26 6.41
C THR A 217 24.84 -10.76 6.16
N LEU A 218 26.05 -11.25 6.44
CA LEU A 218 26.46 -12.63 6.19
C LEU A 218 25.84 -13.64 7.18
N GLN A 219 25.53 -13.24 8.42
CA GLN A 219 25.02 -14.18 9.43
C GLN A 219 23.49 -14.39 9.38
N VAL A 220 22.71 -13.34 9.12
CA VAL A 220 21.24 -13.45 8.91
C VAL A 220 20.94 -14.29 7.69
N ARG A 221 21.69 -14.06 6.59
CA ARG A 221 21.60 -14.88 5.38
C ARG A 221 21.87 -16.36 5.69
N ARG A 222 22.85 -16.67 6.56
CA ARG A 222 23.21 -18.05 6.91
C ARG A 222 22.09 -18.80 7.64
N TRP A 223 21.30 -18.13 8.48
CA TRP A 223 20.22 -18.78 9.23
C TRP A 223 18.94 -18.97 8.40
N GLU A 224 18.56 -17.99 7.58
CA GLU A 224 17.48 -18.17 6.62
C GLU A 224 17.81 -19.22 5.57
N LEU A 225 19.04 -19.19 5.03
CA LEU A 225 19.54 -20.24 4.16
C LEU A 225 19.54 -21.59 4.88
N SER A 226 19.83 -21.67 6.19
CA SER A 226 19.71 -22.91 6.98
C SER A 226 18.28 -23.44 7.10
N LYS A 227 17.26 -22.58 7.34
CA LYS A 227 15.85 -23.01 7.32
C LYS A 227 15.38 -23.40 5.92
N LYS A 228 15.74 -22.62 4.90
CA LYS A 228 15.42 -22.89 3.48
C LYS A 228 16.13 -24.16 2.99
N ALA A 229 17.36 -24.42 3.43
CA ALA A 229 18.12 -25.64 3.20
C ALA A 229 17.46 -26.86 3.87
N LYS A 230 16.99 -26.70 5.12
CA LYS A 230 16.24 -27.75 5.82
C LYS A 230 14.94 -28.14 5.12
N MET A 231 14.29 -27.21 4.42
CA MET A 231 13.11 -27.49 3.59
C MET A 231 13.47 -27.88 2.15
N GLY A 232 14.76 -27.97 1.79
CA GLY A 232 15.21 -28.26 0.43
C GLY A 232 14.82 -27.22 -0.63
N MET A 233 14.28 -26.06 -0.23
CA MET A 233 13.73 -25.05 -1.15
C MET A 233 14.75 -23.99 -1.59
N GLU A 234 15.98 -24.06 -1.09
CA GLU A 234 17.05 -23.11 -1.40
C GLU A 234 17.42 -23.07 -2.89
N LYS A 235 17.29 -24.21 -3.58
CA LYS A 235 17.61 -24.36 -5.02
C LYS A 235 16.39 -24.46 -5.93
N THR A 236 15.19 -24.38 -5.37
CA THR A 236 13.96 -24.58 -6.13
C THR A 236 13.69 -23.36 -7.00
N ASN A 237 13.69 -23.51 -8.32
CA ASN A 237 13.27 -22.43 -9.20
C ASN A 237 11.74 -22.37 -9.24
N PHE A 238 11.13 -21.38 -8.59
CA PHE A 238 9.67 -21.26 -8.59
C PHE A 238 9.08 -21.05 -9.98
N MET A 239 9.86 -20.52 -10.94
CA MET A 239 9.43 -20.41 -12.35
C MET A 239 9.21 -21.77 -13.02
N VAL A 240 9.81 -22.84 -12.49
CA VAL A 240 9.61 -24.22 -12.98
C VAL A 240 8.57 -24.93 -12.13
N VAL A 241 8.66 -24.81 -10.81
CA VAL A 241 7.76 -25.53 -9.91
C VAL A 241 6.32 -25.05 -10.01
N PHE A 242 6.07 -23.73 -10.09
CA PHE A 242 4.70 -23.23 -10.12
C PHE A 242 3.93 -23.70 -11.36
N PRO A 243 4.47 -23.59 -12.60
CA PRO A 243 3.79 -24.12 -13.78
C PRO A 243 3.56 -25.63 -13.72
N ILE A 244 4.54 -26.41 -13.24
CA ILE A 244 4.38 -27.86 -13.09
C ILE A 244 3.27 -28.18 -12.09
N MET A 245 3.27 -27.54 -10.92
CA MET A 245 2.24 -27.74 -9.91
C MET A 245 0.87 -27.30 -10.41
N GLN A 246 0.76 -26.19 -11.15
CA GLN A 246 -0.50 -25.77 -11.76
C GLN A 246 -1.01 -26.79 -12.79
N LEU A 247 -0.11 -27.38 -13.59
CA LEU A 247 -0.48 -28.45 -14.52
C LEU A 247 -0.94 -29.70 -13.77
N VAL A 248 -0.20 -30.13 -12.75
CA VAL A 248 -0.57 -31.29 -11.92
C VAL A 248 -1.92 -31.07 -11.24
N PHE A 249 -2.15 -29.89 -10.68
CA PHE A 249 -3.42 -29.54 -10.03
C PHE A 249 -4.58 -29.36 -11.01
N SER A 250 -4.31 -29.13 -12.30
CA SER A 250 -5.37 -29.08 -13.32
C SER A 250 -5.77 -30.47 -13.83
N LEU A 251 -4.92 -31.49 -13.68
CA LEU A 251 -5.19 -32.85 -14.18
C LEU A 251 -6.51 -33.45 -13.68
N PRO A 252 -6.87 -33.40 -12.38
CA PRO A 252 -8.16 -33.94 -11.93
C PRO A 252 -9.35 -33.26 -12.61
N GLY A 253 -9.26 -31.94 -12.82
CA GLY A 253 -10.28 -31.17 -13.52
C GLY A 253 -10.36 -31.53 -15.01
N ILE A 254 -9.22 -31.73 -15.68
CA ILE A 254 -9.15 -32.16 -17.08
C ILE A 254 -9.75 -33.56 -17.25
N ILE A 255 -9.37 -34.51 -16.39
CA ILE A 255 -9.89 -35.89 -16.43
C ILE A 255 -11.39 -35.89 -16.15
N GLY A 256 -11.84 -35.19 -15.11
CA GLY A 256 -13.25 -35.07 -14.78
C GLY A 256 -14.07 -34.44 -15.90
N ALA A 257 -13.57 -33.37 -16.52
CA ALA A 257 -14.20 -32.74 -17.68
C ALA A 257 -14.29 -33.70 -18.88
N PHE A 258 -13.22 -34.45 -19.17
CA PHE A 258 -13.21 -35.43 -20.27
C PHE A 258 -14.23 -36.56 -20.05
N VAL A 259 -14.32 -37.09 -18.84
CA VAL A 259 -15.32 -38.10 -18.46
C VAL A 259 -16.73 -37.53 -18.59
N ALA A 260 -16.97 -36.33 -18.05
CA ALA A 260 -18.27 -35.66 -18.12
C ALA A 260 -18.73 -35.39 -19.55
N ILE A 261 -17.82 -34.94 -20.43
CA ILE A 261 -18.09 -34.74 -21.86
C ILE A 261 -18.48 -36.06 -22.52
N ARG A 262 -17.86 -37.19 -22.16
CA ARG A 262 -18.19 -38.48 -22.78
C ARG A 262 -19.49 -39.10 -22.27
N GLN A 263 -19.86 -38.86 -21.01
CA GLN A 263 -20.96 -39.56 -20.35
C GLN A 263 -22.27 -38.77 -20.32
N SER A 264 -22.23 -37.43 -20.39
CA SER A 264 -23.41 -36.59 -20.21
C SER A 264 -23.84 -35.92 -21.53
N PRO A 265 -24.99 -36.31 -22.12
CA PRO A 265 -25.55 -35.64 -23.31
C PRO A 265 -25.78 -34.14 -23.08
N PHE A 266 -26.13 -33.75 -21.84
CA PHE A 266 -26.27 -32.34 -21.47
C PHE A 266 -24.95 -31.57 -21.62
N VAL A 267 -23.83 -32.13 -21.15
CA VAL A 267 -22.51 -31.50 -21.27
C VAL A 267 -22.06 -31.48 -22.74
N GLN A 268 -22.33 -32.54 -23.50
CA GLN A 268 -22.05 -32.59 -24.94
C GLN A 268 -22.76 -31.46 -25.68
N GLY A 269 -24.06 -31.25 -25.44
CA GLY A 269 -24.81 -30.15 -26.04
C GLY A 269 -24.23 -28.76 -25.70
N ARG A 270 -23.66 -28.59 -24.51
CA ARG A 270 -22.95 -27.34 -24.15
C ARG A 270 -21.64 -27.19 -24.92
N VAL A 271 -20.84 -28.25 -25.03
CA VAL A 271 -19.59 -28.23 -25.83
C VAL A 271 -19.90 -27.99 -27.31
N GLU A 272 -20.96 -28.60 -27.84
CA GLU A 272 -21.42 -28.37 -29.20
C GLU A 272 -21.85 -26.92 -29.42
N SER A 273 -22.56 -26.30 -28.46
CA SER A 273 -22.90 -24.88 -28.54
C SER A 273 -21.66 -23.98 -28.58
N ILE A 274 -20.60 -24.32 -27.83
CA ILE A 274 -19.31 -23.63 -27.88
C ILE A 274 -18.67 -23.80 -29.26
N ALA A 275 -18.74 -25.00 -29.84
CA ALA A 275 -18.22 -25.27 -31.17
C ALA A 275 -18.99 -24.52 -32.27
N ILE A 276 -20.32 -24.47 -32.20
CA ILE A 276 -21.19 -23.71 -33.11
C ILE A 276 -20.84 -22.23 -33.07
N MET A 277 -20.62 -21.67 -31.88
CA MET A 277 -20.17 -20.28 -31.71
C MET A 277 -18.69 -20.07 -32.06
N SER A 278 -17.95 -21.11 -32.44
CA SER A 278 -16.49 -21.07 -32.62
C SER A 278 -15.74 -20.51 -31.40
N ALA A 279 -16.29 -20.68 -30.19
CA ALA A 279 -15.80 -20.06 -28.96
C ALA A 279 -14.67 -20.86 -28.26
N GLY A 280 -14.33 -22.06 -28.76
CA GLY A 280 -13.25 -22.89 -28.21
C GLY A 280 -11.91 -22.17 -27.97
N PRO A 281 -11.41 -21.33 -28.90
CA PRO A 281 -10.18 -20.55 -28.71
C PRO A 281 -10.22 -19.61 -27.51
N LEU A 282 -11.39 -19.06 -27.16
CA LEU A 282 -11.54 -18.16 -26.01
C LEU A 282 -11.22 -18.89 -24.70
N TYR A 283 -11.69 -20.13 -24.55
CA TYR A 283 -11.39 -20.95 -23.37
C TYR A 283 -9.90 -21.24 -23.25
N LEU A 284 -9.23 -21.54 -24.37
CA LEU A 284 -7.79 -21.76 -24.40
C LEU A 284 -7.01 -20.49 -24.04
N SER A 285 -7.44 -19.32 -24.53
CA SER A 285 -6.80 -18.06 -24.17
C SER A 285 -6.94 -17.73 -22.68
N VAL A 286 -8.08 -18.03 -22.04
CA VAL A 286 -8.24 -17.85 -20.58
C VAL A 286 -7.28 -18.74 -19.80
N PHE A 287 -7.12 -20.00 -20.23
CA PHE A 287 -6.12 -20.88 -19.64
C PHE A 287 -4.70 -20.35 -19.81
N PHE A 288 -4.36 -19.83 -21.00
CA PHE A 288 -3.08 -19.20 -21.26
C PHE A 288 -2.83 -17.97 -20.37
N MET A 289 -3.83 -17.09 -20.23
CA MET A 289 -3.75 -15.93 -19.32
C MET A 289 -3.45 -16.37 -17.88
N ARG A 290 -4.10 -17.43 -17.40
CA ARG A 290 -3.81 -18.00 -16.07
C ARG A 290 -2.36 -18.47 -15.93
N ILE A 291 -1.80 -19.13 -16.94
CA ILE A 291 -0.38 -19.54 -16.95
C ILE A 291 0.53 -18.33 -16.83
N THR A 292 0.28 -17.28 -17.64
CA THR A 292 1.11 -16.07 -17.62
C THR A 292 1.09 -15.37 -16.25
N LEU A 293 -0.08 -15.28 -15.61
CA LEU A 293 -0.18 -14.78 -14.24
C LEU A 293 0.58 -15.68 -13.26
N GLY A 294 0.50 -16.99 -13.41
CA GLY A 294 1.26 -17.95 -12.62
C GLY A 294 2.77 -17.70 -12.68
N LEU A 295 3.30 -17.36 -13.86
CA LEU A 295 4.72 -17.01 -14.04
C LEU A 295 5.08 -15.68 -13.36
N MET A 296 4.21 -14.67 -13.41
CA MET A 296 4.45 -13.42 -12.68
C MET A 296 4.48 -13.65 -11.17
N GLN A 297 3.55 -14.45 -10.65
CA GLN A 297 3.49 -14.82 -9.22
C GLN A 297 4.71 -15.66 -8.81
N ALA A 298 5.19 -16.55 -9.67
CA ALA A 298 6.42 -17.30 -9.43
C ALA A 298 7.66 -16.38 -9.37
N SER A 299 7.73 -15.37 -10.23
CA SER A 299 8.78 -14.35 -10.20
C SER A 299 8.75 -13.54 -8.90
N LEU A 300 7.57 -13.11 -8.46
CA LEU A 300 7.37 -12.46 -7.17
C LEU A 300 7.78 -13.38 -6.00
N GLY A 301 7.43 -14.66 -6.05
CA GLY A 301 7.83 -15.65 -5.05
C GLY A 301 9.35 -15.81 -4.95
N ASN A 302 10.06 -15.80 -6.09
CA ASN A 302 11.52 -15.79 -6.12
C ASN A 302 12.07 -14.50 -5.49
N ALA A 303 11.51 -13.34 -5.84
CA ALA A 303 11.95 -12.06 -5.29
C ALA A 303 11.72 -11.95 -3.77
N ARG A 304 10.59 -12.45 -3.26
CA ARG A 304 10.32 -12.58 -1.81
C ARG A 304 11.34 -13.47 -1.12
N ARG A 305 11.68 -14.60 -1.74
CA ARG A 305 12.70 -15.51 -1.19
C ARG A 305 14.06 -14.82 -1.09
N ASP A 306 14.42 -14.03 -2.10
CA ASP A 306 15.70 -13.35 -2.18
C ASP A 306 15.78 -12.15 -1.20
N SER A 307 14.67 -11.43 -0.99
CA SER A 307 14.59 -10.29 -0.06
C SER A 307 14.33 -10.68 1.39
N GLY A 308 13.80 -11.88 1.65
CA GLY A 308 13.37 -12.31 2.99
C GLY A 308 11.99 -11.76 3.41
N ILE A 309 11.31 -11.03 2.52
CA ILE A 309 10.02 -10.40 2.82
C ILE A 309 8.90 -11.42 2.70
N ASN A 310 8.17 -11.63 3.79
CA ASN A 310 7.06 -12.58 3.87
C ASN A 310 5.71 -11.89 3.63
N VAL A 311 4.66 -12.69 3.48
CA VAL A 311 3.27 -12.21 3.46
C VAL A 311 2.87 -11.92 4.93
N PRO A 312 2.13 -10.83 5.24
CA PRO A 312 1.35 -9.97 4.34
C PRO A 312 2.10 -8.82 3.66
N ASP A 313 3.36 -8.59 3.98
CA ASP A 313 4.10 -7.38 3.57
C ASP A 313 4.20 -7.26 2.05
N GLN A 314 3.83 -6.09 1.53
CA GLN A 314 3.76 -5.86 0.07
C GLN A 314 4.95 -5.06 -0.47
N HIS A 315 5.51 -4.14 0.31
CA HIS A 315 6.56 -3.23 -0.14
C HIS A 315 7.63 -3.02 0.92
N ALA A 316 8.87 -2.84 0.47
CA ALA A 316 10.01 -2.45 1.28
C ALA A 316 10.29 -0.96 1.11
N TYR A 317 10.52 -0.26 2.22
CA TYR A 317 10.82 1.17 2.22
C TYR A 317 12.14 1.42 2.94
N LYS A 318 12.77 2.55 2.60
CA LYS A 318 13.94 3.09 3.30
C LYS A 318 13.69 4.55 3.68
N VAL A 319 14.25 4.94 4.81
CA VAL A 319 14.26 6.32 5.27
C VAL A 319 15.48 7.02 4.67
N VAL A 320 15.26 8.11 3.93
CA VAL A 320 16.30 8.92 3.29
C VAL A 320 16.32 10.28 3.96
N GLY A 321 17.49 10.74 4.42
CA GLY A 321 17.64 12.04 5.08
C GLY A 321 17.75 12.00 6.61
N GLY A 322 17.95 10.81 7.21
CA GLY A 322 18.21 10.66 8.66
C GLY A 322 16.96 10.38 9.50
N THR A 323 17.07 10.51 10.82
CA THR A 323 16.04 10.16 11.82
C THR A 323 15.21 11.37 12.30
N ALA A 324 15.33 12.52 11.65
CA ALA A 324 14.77 13.80 12.09
C ALA A 324 13.71 14.36 11.11
N ASP A 325 13.08 15.48 11.50
CA ASP A 325 12.13 16.24 10.69
C ASP A 325 12.67 16.47 9.26
N GLY A 326 11.91 16.02 8.26
CA GLY A 326 12.26 16.12 6.84
C GLY A 326 12.76 14.82 6.20
N ALA A 327 12.88 13.71 6.95
CA ALA A 327 13.20 12.41 6.37
C ALA A 327 12.10 11.92 5.40
N LEU A 328 12.53 11.42 4.24
CA LEU A 328 11.63 10.88 3.21
C LEU A 328 11.59 9.35 3.30
N VAL A 329 10.39 8.80 3.40
CA VAL A 329 10.16 7.35 3.27
C VAL A 329 9.94 7.04 1.80
N LEU A 330 10.93 6.40 1.16
CA LEU A 330 10.87 6.04 -0.25
C LEU A 330 10.90 4.52 -0.41
N MET A 331 10.28 3.99 -1.46
CA MET A 331 10.45 2.57 -1.81
C MET A 331 11.93 2.26 -1.99
N ASP A 332 12.39 1.19 -1.35
CA ASP A 332 13.77 0.77 -1.50
C ASP A 332 13.99 0.15 -2.88
N ASP A 333 14.83 0.80 -3.69
CA ASP A 333 15.20 0.35 -5.03
C ASP A 333 16.55 -0.40 -5.03
N THR A 334 17.17 -0.59 -3.86
CA THR A 334 18.43 -1.34 -3.74
C THR A 334 18.17 -2.84 -3.69
N GLU A 335 19.03 -3.63 -4.33
CA GLU A 335 18.90 -5.10 -4.31
C GLU A 335 19.18 -5.66 -2.91
N PRO A 336 18.39 -6.64 -2.42
CA PRO A 336 17.34 -7.41 -3.12
C PRO A 336 15.93 -6.79 -3.07
N PHE A 337 15.74 -5.68 -2.34
CA PHE A 337 14.43 -5.08 -2.06
C PHE A 337 13.80 -4.40 -3.29
N GLY A 338 14.62 -3.79 -4.15
CA GLY A 338 14.18 -3.18 -5.41
C GLY A 338 13.53 -4.21 -6.34
N ARG A 339 14.17 -5.36 -6.56
CA ARG A 339 13.59 -6.46 -7.34
C ARG A 339 12.27 -6.94 -6.78
N PHE A 340 12.17 -7.11 -5.46
CA PHE A 340 10.92 -7.47 -4.79
C PHE A 340 9.82 -6.43 -5.05
N ASN A 341 10.10 -5.14 -4.78
CA ASN A 341 9.15 -4.05 -4.99
C ASN A 341 8.66 -3.98 -6.45
N ARG A 342 9.57 -4.12 -7.41
CA ARG A 342 9.22 -4.12 -8.85
C ARG A 342 8.39 -5.34 -9.24
N ALA A 343 8.75 -6.55 -8.77
CA ALA A 343 7.97 -7.76 -9.03
C ALA A 343 6.55 -7.68 -8.44
N GLN A 344 6.40 -7.19 -7.20
CA GLN A 344 5.10 -6.97 -6.57
C GLN A 344 4.27 -5.96 -7.39
N ARG A 345 4.87 -4.83 -7.75
CA ARG A 345 4.17 -3.80 -8.55
C ARG A 345 3.83 -4.31 -9.95
N ALA A 346 4.62 -5.22 -10.53
CA ALA A 346 4.31 -5.84 -11.82
C ALA A 346 3.00 -6.64 -11.76
N VAL A 347 2.81 -7.44 -10.70
CA VAL A 347 1.58 -8.22 -10.47
C VAL A 347 0.38 -7.29 -10.23
N GLN A 348 0.54 -6.26 -9.38
CA GLN A 348 -0.52 -5.27 -9.14
C GLN A 348 -0.94 -4.54 -10.42
N ASN A 349 0.03 -4.04 -11.20
CA ASN A 349 -0.25 -3.41 -12.49
C ASN A 349 -1.01 -4.35 -13.43
N HIS A 350 -0.70 -5.65 -13.42
CA HIS A 350 -1.45 -6.64 -14.21
C HIS A 350 -2.90 -6.73 -13.72
N MET A 351 -3.14 -6.87 -12.41
CA MET A 351 -4.47 -6.94 -11.82
C MET A 351 -5.34 -5.70 -12.11
N GLU A 352 -4.76 -4.51 -12.04
CA GLU A 352 -5.43 -3.24 -12.38
C GLU A 352 -5.96 -3.23 -13.84
N GLN A 353 -5.31 -3.96 -14.75
CA GLN A 353 -5.66 -4.03 -16.17
C GLN A 353 -6.53 -5.24 -16.55
N VAL A 354 -6.60 -6.28 -15.69
CA VAL A 354 -7.38 -7.49 -15.98
C VAL A 354 -8.88 -7.16 -16.08
N PHE A 355 -9.41 -6.31 -15.20
CA PHE A 355 -10.83 -5.99 -15.20
C PHE A 355 -11.34 -5.37 -16.52
N PRO A 356 -10.77 -4.25 -17.02
CA PRO A 356 -11.21 -3.70 -18.31
C PRO A 356 -10.96 -4.67 -19.47
N MET A 357 -9.84 -5.41 -19.45
CA MET A 357 -9.53 -6.41 -20.47
C MET A 357 -10.59 -7.52 -20.52
N VAL A 358 -11.09 -8.01 -19.38
CA VAL A 358 -12.13 -9.05 -19.33
C VAL A 358 -13.44 -8.59 -19.97
N LEU A 359 -13.82 -7.31 -19.78
CA LEU A 359 -15.02 -6.77 -20.42
C LEU A 359 -14.86 -6.76 -21.95
N GLU A 360 -13.73 -6.25 -22.44
CA GLU A 360 -13.41 -6.22 -23.87
C GLU A 360 -13.30 -7.64 -24.46
N PHE A 361 -12.76 -8.58 -23.69
CA PHE A 361 -12.63 -9.99 -24.07
C PHE A 361 -14.00 -10.63 -24.36
N PHE A 362 -14.99 -10.44 -23.49
CA PHE A 362 -16.32 -11.03 -23.72
C PHE A 362 -17.05 -10.35 -24.88
N LEU A 363 -17.01 -9.02 -24.97
CA LEU A 363 -17.70 -8.27 -26.02
C LEU A 363 -17.11 -8.55 -27.40
N SER A 364 -15.77 -8.48 -27.52
CA SER A 364 -15.10 -8.79 -28.78
C SER A 364 -15.17 -10.28 -29.12
N GLY A 365 -15.02 -11.16 -28.12
CA GLY A 365 -15.02 -12.60 -28.31
C GLY A 365 -16.37 -13.17 -28.74
N TYR A 366 -17.48 -12.51 -28.38
CA TYR A 366 -18.80 -12.86 -28.88
C TYR A 366 -18.90 -12.73 -30.41
N VAL A 367 -18.21 -11.75 -31.00
CA VAL A 367 -18.29 -11.47 -32.45
C VAL A 367 -17.13 -12.08 -33.23
N PHE A 368 -15.91 -12.03 -32.67
CA PHE A 368 -14.69 -12.51 -33.32
C PHE A 368 -13.88 -13.45 -32.41
N PRO A 369 -14.35 -14.68 -32.12
CA PRO A 369 -13.73 -15.55 -31.12
C PRO A 369 -12.23 -15.83 -31.34
N TRP A 370 -11.83 -16.15 -32.57
CA TRP A 370 -10.43 -16.46 -32.90
C TRP A 370 -9.54 -15.22 -32.77
N THR A 371 -9.99 -14.08 -33.29
CA THR A 371 -9.26 -12.82 -33.23
C THR A 371 -9.07 -12.39 -31.78
N THR A 372 -10.12 -12.41 -30.97
CA THR A 372 -10.05 -12.06 -29.55
C THR A 372 -9.13 -13.02 -28.79
N ALA A 373 -9.20 -14.33 -29.05
CA ALA A 373 -8.29 -15.29 -28.41
C ALA A 373 -6.82 -15.00 -28.72
N ALA A 374 -6.50 -14.68 -29.97
CA ALA A 374 -5.14 -14.29 -30.38
C ALA A 374 -4.72 -12.98 -29.71
N LEU A 375 -5.61 -11.97 -29.67
CA LEU A 375 -5.32 -10.68 -29.07
C LEU A 375 -5.09 -10.77 -27.56
N ALA A 376 -5.97 -11.47 -26.84
CA ALA A 376 -5.86 -11.68 -25.40
C ALA A 376 -4.60 -12.48 -25.02
N SER A 377 -4.26 -13.51 -25.81
CA SER A 377 -3.03 -14.29 -25.59
C SER A 377 -1.78 -13.45 -25.86
N GLY A 378 -1.76 -12.65 -26.93
CA GLY A 378 -0.68 -11.70 -27.22
C GLY A 378 -0.49 -10.66 -26.12
N TRP A 379 -1.59 -10.06 -25.66
CA TRP A 379 -1.61 -9.15 -24.51
C TRP A 379 -1.01 -9.81 -23.27
N ALA A 380 -1.48 -10.99 -22.89
CA ALA A 380 -1.05 -11.67 -21.68
C ALA A 380 0.43 -12.09 -21.74
N GLY A 381 0.90 -12.59 -22.89
CA GLY A 381 2.30 -12.94 -23.11
C GLY A 381 3.22 -11.73 -22.98
N LEU A 382 2.87 -10.59 -23.61
CA LEU A 382 3.65 -9.36 -23.53
C LEU A 382 3.62 -8.73 -22.14
N ARG A 383 2.48 -8.78 -21.43
CA ARG A 383 2.38 -8.36 -20.03
C ARG A 383 3.25 -9.22 -19.13
N CYS A 384 3.28 -10.53 -19.35
CA CYS A 384 4.16 -11.45 -18.63
C CYS A 384 5.62 -11.10 -18.87
N TRP A 385 6.02 -10.93 -20.13
CA TRP A 385 7.39 -10.57 -20.46
C TRP A 385 7.78 -9.21 -19.85
N GLY A 386 6.90 -8.22 -19.93
CA GLY A 386 7.10 -6.90 -19.30
C GLY A 386 7.23 -6.99 -17.78
N ALA A 387 6.42 -7.84 -17.13
CA ALA A 387 6.47 -8.05 -15.68
C ALA A 387 7.76 -8.74 -15.23
N LEU A 388 8.18 -9.80 -15.93
CA LEU A 388 9.44 -10.49 -15.64
C LEU A 388 10.63 -9.57 -15.85
N SER A 389 10.64 -8.80 -16.94
CA SER A 389 11.70 -7.83 -17.21
C SER A 389 11.70 -6.66 -16.23
N TYR A 390 10.53 -6.24 -15.73
CA TYR A 390 10.42 -5.17 -14.74
C TYR A 390 11.03 -5.54 -13.40
N ALA A 391 10.91 -6.81 -13.00
CA ALA A 391 11.55 -7.29 -11.78
C ALA A 391 13.06 -7.07 -11.83
N ASP A 392 13.69 -7.34 -12.97
CA ASP A 392 15.15 -7.21 -13.12
C ASP A 392 15.60 -5.76 -13.39
N ASP A 393 14.85 -4.99 -14.17
CA ASP A 393 15.16 -3.58 -14.46
C ASP A 393 13.91 -2.69 -14.54
N ARG A 394 13.98 -1.51 -13.92
CA ARG A 394 12.87 -0.55 -13.84
C ARG A 394 12.36 -0.11 -15.22
N MET A 395 13.27 0.12 -16.17
CA MET A 395 12.93 0.64 -17.50
C MET A 395 12.49 -0.47 -18.46
N ALA A 396 12.95 -1.70 -18.25
CA ALA A 396 12.63 -2.84 -19.11
C ALA A 396 11.13 -3.18 -19.15
N ARG A 397 10.32 -2.72 -18.19
CA ARG A 397 8.85 -2.85 -18.20
C ARG A 397 8.20 -2.29 -19.47
N ILE A 398 8.80 -1.25 -20.07
CA ILE A 398 8.27 -0.58 -21.26
C ILE A 398 8.22 -1.55 -22.45
N LYS A 399 9.19 -2.47 -22.55
CA LYS A 399 9.30 -3.44 -23.64
C LYS A 399 8.09 -4.37 -23.75
N GLY A 400 7.44 -4.71 -22.64
CA GLY A 400 6.21 -5.51 -22.64
C GLY A 400 4.94 -4.66 -22.58
N ASN A 401 4.94 -3.59 -21.77
CA ASN A 401 3.73 -2.80 -21.54
C ASN A 401 3.25 -2.06 -22.79
N LEU A 402 4.16 -1.37 -23.48
CA LEU A 402 3.80 -0.58 -24.66
C LEU A 402 3.19 -1.45 -25.77
N PRO A 403 3.82 -2.54 -26.23
CA PRO A 403 3.21 -3.37 -27.27
C PRO A 403 1.96 -4.11 -26.77
N SER A 404 1.86 -4.46 -25.47
CA SER A 404 0.63 -5.07 -24.95
C SER A 404 -0.60 -4.16 -25.09
N ASN A 405 -0.42 -2.84 -25.00
CA ASN A 405 -1.52 -1.89 -25.16
C ASN A 405 -2.06 -1.86 -26.60
N VAL A 406 -1.27 -2.26 -27.60
CA VAL A 406 -1.75 -2.41 -28.98
C VAL A 406 -2.79 -3.52 -29.08
N PHE A 407 -2.58 -4.63 -28.36
CA PHE A 407 -3.53 -5.74 -28.32
C PHE A 407 -4.83 -5.37 -27.60
N LEU A 408 -4.71 -4.67 -26.46
CA LEU A 408 -5.87 -4.17 -25.72
C LEU A 408 -6.66 -3.16 -26.57
N GLY A 409 -5.98 -2.16 -27.14
CA GLY A 409 -6.60 -1.18 -28.04
C GLY A 409 -7.25 -1.81 -29.28
N SER A 410 -6.71 -2.92 -29.78
CA SER A 410 -7.32 -3.67 -30.89
C SER A 410 -8.64 -4.33 -30.48
N MET A 411 -8.73 -4.89 -29.27
CA MET A 411 -9.98 -5.44 -28.74
C MET A 411 -11.01 -4.32 -28.49
N ALA A 412 -10.59 -3.21 -27.89
CA ALA A 412 -11.45 -2.03 -27.74
C ALA A 412 -11.97 -1.52 -29.10
N GLY A 413 -11.13 -1.51 -30.15
CA GLY A 413 -11.52 -1.17 -31.51
C GLY A 413 -12.62 -2.08 -32.06
N ILE A 414 -12.48 -3.40 -31.88
CA ILE A 414 -13.53 -4.37 -32.24
C ILE A 414 -14.85 -4.04 -31.54
N VAL A 415 -14.81 -3.74 -30.24
CA VAL A 415 -16.02 -3.41 -29.46
C VAL A 415 -16.70 -2.16 -30.01
N VAL A 416 -15.94 -1.08 -30.25
CA VAL A 416 -16.47 0.18 -30.78
C VAL A 416 -17.05 -0.03 -32.18
N THR A 417 -16.30 -0.66 -33.09
CA THR A 417 -16.76 -0.88 -34.47
C THR A 417 -18.03 -1.73 -34.49
N THR A 418 -18.06 -2.82 -33.72
CA THR A 418 -19.25 -3.68 -33.61
C THR A 418 -20.45 -2.90 -33.08
N GLY A 419 -20.25 -2.09 -32.03
CA GLY A 419 -21.31 -1.24 -31.46
C GLY A 419 -21.91 -0.28 -32.49
N VAL A 420 -21.06 0.42 -33.24
CA VAL A 420 -21.50 1.33 -34.31
C VAL A 420 -22.29 0.60 -35.39
N PHE A 421 -21.77 -0.51 -35.92
CA PHE A 421 -22.47 -1.29 -36.94
C PHE A 421 -23.79 -1.87 -36.46
N ALA A 422 -23.88 -2.26 -35.19
CA ALA A 422 -25.12 -2.76 -34.60
C ALA A 422 -26.17 -1.66 -34.42
N SER A 423 -25.77 -0.43 -34.11
CA SER A 423 -26.68 0.71 -33.93
C SER A 423 -27.20 1.32 -35.24
N LEU A 424 -26.56 1.04 -36.37
CA LEU A 424 -26.98 1.53 -37.69
C LEU A 424 -28.00 0.62 -38.38
N LYS A 425 -28.30 -0.54 -37.79
CA LYS A 425 -29.38 -1.44 -38.22
C LYS A 425 -30.63 -1.20 -37.39
#